data_AF-A0A7C0Y1R0-F1
#
_entry.id   AF-A0A7C0Y1R0-F1
#
_cell.length_a   1.000
_cell.length_b   1.000
_cell.length_c   1.000
_cell.angle_alpha   90.00
_cell.angle_beta   90.00
_cell.angle_gamma   90.00
#
_symmetry.space_group_name_H-M   'P 1'
#
loop_
_entity.id
_entity.type
_entity.pdbx_description
1 polymer ?
#
loop_
_entity_poly.entity_id
_entity_poly.type
_entity_poly.pdbx_seq_one_letter_code
_entity_poly.pdbx_strand_id
1 'polypeptide(L)' 'LEEIEKVKEETPIYKTVGTLIVRATKAKALEELKEKVETLEVRLRALERQEQKLNEKIKELTQQIQSSLRGAAG' A
#
# COMPACT_ATOMS: atom_id res chain seq x y z
N LEU A 1 11.53 -6.36 7.57
CA LEU A 1 12.89 -6.52 7.01
C LEU A 1 13.92 -6.54 8.13
N GLU A 2 13.95 -5.51 8.98
CA GLU A 2 14.91 -5.36 10.09
C GLU A 2 15.14 -6.61 10.95
N GLU A 3 14.07 -7.31 11.36
CA GLU A 3 14.21 -8.51 12.20
C GLU A 3 14.96 -9.66 11.50
N ILE A 4 14.77 -9.83 10.19
CA ILE A 4 15.50 -10.84 9.41
C ILE A 4 16.94 -10.40 9.15
N GLU A 5 17.20 -9.09 9.04
CA GLU A 5 18.56 -8.57 8.86
C GLU A 5 19.43 -8.80 10.10
N LYS A 6 18.83 -8.70 11.30
CA LYS A 6 19.50 -8.85 12.60
C LYS A 6 19.88 -10.29 12.97
N VAL A 7 19.27 -11.31 12.36
CA VAL A 7 19.56 -12.72 12.68
C VAL A 7 20.81 -13.24 11.96
N LYS A 8 21.46 -14.27 12.50
CA LYS A 8 22.65 -14.88 11.88
C LYS A 8 22.24 -15.62 10.59
N GLU A 9 23.17 -15.75 9.64
CA GLU A 9 22.91 -16.48 8.37
C GLU A 9 22.47 -17.93 8.59
N GLU A 10 22.96 -18.56 9.65
CA GLU A 10 22.67 -19.95 9.98
C GLU A 10 21.35 -20.14 10.74
N THR A 11 20.70 -19.04 11.13
CA THR A 11 19.40 -19.08 11.78
C THR A 11 18.36 -19.64 10.81
N PRO A 12 17.67 -20.73 11.17
CA PRO A 12 16.67 -21.32 10.28
C PRO A 12 15.49 -20.37 10.11
N ILE A 13 15.20 -19.99 8.87
CA ILE A 13 14.06 -19.16 8.50
C ILE A 13 13.00 -20.03 7.84
N TYR A 14 11.75 -19.79 8.22
CA TYR A 14 10.59 -20.48 7.68
C TYR A 14 9.59 -19.45 7.17
N LYS A 15 8.92 -19.78 6.06
CA LYS A 15 7.86 -18.96 5.49
C LYS A 15 6.61 -19.79 5.23
N THR A 16 5.46 -19.14 5.31
CA THR A 16 4.17 -19.77 5.03
C THR A 16 3.81 -19.59 3.56
N VAL A 17 3.43 -20.69 2.90
CA VAL A 17 2.89 -20.70 1.53
C VAL A 17 1.56 -21.43 1.56
N GLY A 18 0.47 -20.67 1.55
CA GLY A 18 -0.88 -21.21 1.76
C GLY A 18 -1.01 -21.83 3.16
N THR A 19 -1.22 -23.14 3.21
CA THR A 19 -1.31 -23.93 4.46
C THR A 19 0.01 -24.61 4.85
N LEU A 20 1.07 -24.48 4.04
CA LEU A 20 2.35 -25.15 4.26
C LEU A 20 3.38 -24.19 4.84
N ILE A 21 4.32 -24.73 5.63
CA ILE A 21 5.50 -24.02 6.13
C ILE A 21 6.72 -24.59 5.41
N VAL A 22 7.47 -23.72 4.74
CA VAL A 22 8.68 -24.11 3.98
C VAL A 22 9.90 -23.39 4.52
N ARG A 23 11.05 -24.08 4.51
CA ARG A 23 12.33 -23.49 4.93
C ARG A 23 12.88 -22.58 3.82
N ALA A 24 13.37 -21.41 4.19
CA ALA A 24 14.00 -20.45 3.29
C ALA A 24 15.37 -20.03 3.84
N THR A 25 16.24 -19.55 2.96
CA THR A 25 17.49 -18.91 3.36
C THR A 25 17.24 -17.45 3.72
N LYS A 26 18.09 -16.87 4.57
CA LYS A 26 18.00 -15.45 4.92
C LYS A 26 18.05 -14.55 3.70
N ALA A 27 18.98 -14.80 2.78
CA ALA A 27 19.10 -14.05 1.52
C ALA A 27 17.80 -14.05 0.71
N LYS A 28 17.21 -15.23 0.46
CA LYS A 28 15.95 -15.34 -0.29
C LYS A 28 14.78 -14.67 0.43
N ALA A 29 14.69 -14.83 1.75
CA ALA A 29 13.63 -14.20 2.53
C ALA A 29 13.73 -12.66 2.52
N LEU A 30 14.96 -12.11 2.53
CA LEU A 30 15.18 -10.67 2.42
C LEU A 30 14.83 -10.13 1.04
N GLU A 31 15.26 -10.82 -0.03
CA GLU A 31 14.94 -10.46 -1.41
C GLU A 31 13.42 -10.43 -1.64
N GLU A 32 12.72 -11.52 -1.29
CA GLU A 32 11.25 -11.60 -1.41
C GLU A 32 10.54 -10.51 -0.62
N LEU A 33 11.02 -10.18 0.59
CA LEU A 33 10.43 -9.11 1.40
C LEU A 33 10.69 -7.73 0.80
N LYS A 34 11.85 -7.48 0.19
CA LYS A 34 12.16 -6.22 -0.49
C LYS A 34 11.27 -6.02 -1.71
N GLU A 35 11.16 -7.04 -2.57
CA GLU A 35 10.25 -7.01 -3.72
C GLU A 35 8.79 -6.77 -3.28
N LYS A 36 8.37 -7.38 -2.17
CA LYS A 36 7.03 -7.17 -1.61
C LYS A 36 6.83 -5.74 -1.13
N VAL A 37 7.83 -5.13 -0.48
CA VAL A 37 7.78 -3.73 -0.07
C VAL A 37 7.67 -2.82 -1.28
N GLU A 38 8.51 -2.99 -2.30
CA GLU A 38 8.45 -2.20 -3.53
C GLU A 38 7.08 -2.31 -4.21
N THR A 39 6.52 -3.52 -4.27
CA THR A 39 5.16 -3.76 -4.80
C THR A 39 4.10 -3.02 -3.99
N LEU A 40 4.20 -3.04 -2.66
CA LEU A 40 3.27 -2.34 -1.79
C LEU A 40 3.39 -0.82 -1.92
N GLU A 41 4.59 -0.27 -2.09
CA GLU A 41 4.81 1.16 -2.31
C GLU A 41 4.18 1.63 -3.62
N VAL A 42 4.29 0.86 -4.70
CA VAL A 42 3.63 1.18 -5.98
C VAL A 42 2.11 1.20 -5.79
N ARG A 43 1.54 0.21 -5.09
CA ARG A 43 0.10 0.16 -4.80
C ARG A 43 -0.34 1.33 -3.92
N LEU A 44 0.45 1.69 -2.92
CA LEU A 44 0.18 2.83 -2.05
C LEU A 44 0.11 4.13 -2.85
N ARG A 45 1.12 4.40 -3.69
CA ARG A 45 1.13 5.59 -4.57
C ARG A 45 -0.05 5.65 -5.51
N ALA A 46 -0.50 4.49 -6.02
CA ALA A 46 -1.69 4.42 -6.86
C ALA A 46 -2.96 4.78 -6.07
N LEU A 47 -3.09 4.29 -4.83
CA LEU A 47 -4.22 4.62 -3.95
C LEU A 47 -4.22 6.09 -3.53
N GLU A 48 -3.07 6.67 -3.19
CA GLU A 48 -2.94 8.11 -2.88
C GLU A 48 -3.42 9.00 -4.04
N ARG A 49 -3.05 8.64 -5.28
CA ARG A 49 -3.53 9.35 -6.48
C ARG A 49 -5.04 9.20 -6.68
N GLN A 50 -5.61 8.04 -6.37
CA GLN A 50 -7.06 7.83 -6.44
C GLN A 50 -7.79 8.66 -5.38
N GLU A 51 -7.26 8.70 -4.16
CA GLU A 51 -7.78 9.50 -3.07
C GLU A 51 -7.76 10.99 -3.39
N GLN A 52 -6.66 11.52 -3.91
CA GLN A 52 -6.55 12.92 -4.33
C GLN A 52 -7.63 13.29 -5.37
N LYS A 53 -7.78 12.47 -6.42
CA LYS A 53 -8.81 12.68 -7.46
C LYS A 53 -10.23 12.64 -6.90
N LEU A 54 -10.51 11.75 -5.94
CA LEU A 54 -11.81 11.68 -5.28
C LEU A 54 -12.08 12.94 -4.46
N ASN A 55 -11.08 13.41 -3.69
CA ASN A 55 -11.20 14.63 -2.90
C ASN A 55 -11.43 15.88 -3.77
N GLU A 56 -10.74 15.98 -4.92
CA GLU A 56 -10.97 17.06 -5.89
C GLU A 56 -12.41 17.03 -6.43
N LYS A 57 -12.89 15.88 -6.89
CA LYS A 57 -14.27 15.72 -7.37
C LYS A 57 -15.31 16.07 -6.30
N ILE A 58 -15.08 15.68 -5.04
CA ILE A 58 -15.97 16.02 -3.93
C ILE A 58 -16.03 17.54 -3.74
N LYS A 59 -14.88 18.24 -3.82
CA LYS A 59 -14.85 19.71 -3.73
C LYS A 59 -15.60 20.36 -4.88
N GLU A 60 -15.38 19.90 -6.11
CA GLU A 60 -16.07 20.41 -7.30
C GLU A 60 -17.59 20.23 -7.19
N LEU A 61 -18.06 19.02 -6.84
CA LEU A 61 -19.48 18.74 -6.63
C LEU A 61 -20.08 19.61 -5.53
N THR A 62 -19.36 19.80 -4.42
CA THR A 62 -19.79 20.67 -3.33
C THR A 62 -19.98 22.11 -3.81
N GLN A 63 -19.05 22.64 -4.62
CA GLN A 63 -19.15 23.98 -5.20
C GLN A 63 -20.31 24.09 -6.19
N GLN A 64 -20.52 23.08 -7.03
CA GLN A 64 -21.65 23.05 -7.99
C GLN A 64 -23.01 23.05 -7.26
N ILE A 65 -23.14 22.26 -6.18
CA ILE A 65 -24.35 22.24 -5.35
C ILE A 65 -24.58 23.61 -4.71
N GLN A 66 -23.54 24.21 -4.11
CA GLN A 66 -23.66 25.54 -3.49
C GLN A 66 -24.02 26.64 -4.50
N SER A 67 -23.45 26.61 -5.70
CA SER A 67 -23.76 27.54 -6.78
C SER A 67 -25.20 27.40 -7.25
N SER A 68 -25.67 26.16 -7.45
CA SER A 68 -27.05 25.87 -7.87
C SER A 68 -28.07 26.34 -6.83
N LEU A 69 -27.79 26.13 -5.53
CA LEU A 69 -28.66 26.59 -4.44
C LEU A 69 -28.69 28.12 -4.33
N ARG A 70 -27.58 28.82 -4.59
CA ARG A 70 -27.56 30.29 -4.61
C ARG A 70 -28.29 30.86 -5.83
N GLY A 71 -28.23 30.20 -6.97
CA GLY A 71 -28.94 30.61 -8.19
C GLY A 71 -30.45 30.39 -8.14
N ALA A 72 -30.95 29.49 -7.28
CA ALA A 72 -32.38 29.24 -7.09
C ALA A 72 -33.05 30.16 -6.05
N ALA A 73 -32.27 30.94 -5.29
CA ALA A 73 -32.76 31.82 -4.22
C ALA A 73 -32.82 33.31 -4.63
N GLY A 74 -32.61 33.62 -5.91
CA GLY A 74 -32.70 34.96 -6.50
C GLY A 74 -33.82 35.05 -7.54
#